data_AF-A0A165J1S6-F1
#
_entry.id   AF-A0A165J1S6-F1
#
_cell.length_a   1.000
_cell.length_b   1.000
_cell.length_c   1.000
_cell.angle_alpha   90.00
_cell.angle_beta   90.00
_cell.angle_gamma   90.00
#
_symmetry.space_group_name_H-M   'P 1'
#
loop_
_entity.id
_entity.type
_entity.pdbx_description
1 polymer ?
#
loop_
_entity_poly.entity_id
_entity_poly.type
_entity_poly.pdbx_seq_one_letter_code
_entity_poly.pdbx_strand_id
1 'polypeptide(L)'
;MVRDLDFGVAPNNRKKDLYKTELCRNWEERGECRYQEKCQFAHGQHELRHIPRHPKYKTEFCRTWYTDGSCPYAGRCCFIH
;
A
#
# COMPACT_ATOMS: atom_id res chain seq x y z
N MET A 1 -22.27 0.46 14.39
CA MET A 1 -21.95 0.92 13.03
C MET A 1 -20.83 1.97 13.14
N VAL A 2 -19.62 1.56 12.78
CA VAL A 2 -18.39 2.33 12.46
C VAL A 2 -17.97 3.53 13.34
N ARG A 3 -17.20 3.25 14.41
CA ARG A 3 -16.32 4.17 15.15
C ARG A 3 -15.18 3.28 15.70
N ASP A 4 -13.88 3.47 15.46
CA ASP A 4 -13.10 4.65 15.16
C ASP A 4 -11.92 4.30 14.24
N LEU A 5 -11.74 5.13 13.21
CA LEU A 5 -10.51 5.25 12.44
C LEU A 5 -9.57 6.17 13.23
N ASP A 6 -8.77 5.65 14.16
CA ASP A 6 -7.67 6.45 14.72
C ASP A 6 -6.37 5.64 14.83
N PHE A 7 -5.66 5.58 13.70
CA PHE A 7 -4.23 5.84 13.71
C PHE A 7 -4.00 7.01 12.76
N GLY A 8 -3.95 8.21 13.33
CA GLY A 8 -3.53 9.49 12.75
C GLY A 8 -2.90 9.40 11.37
N VAL A 9 -3.74 9.43 10.33
CA VAL A 9 -3.31 9.77 8.98
C VAL A 9 -3.17 11.29 8.96
N ALA A 10 -2.02 11.81 9.42
CA ALA A 10 -1.70 13.22 9.25
C ALA A 10 -1.83 13.59 7.76
N PRO A 11 -2.69 14.57 7.40
CA PRO A 11 -2.87 14.98 6.03
C PRO A 11 -1.87 16.09 5.72
N ASN A 12 -0.66 15.74 5.28
CA ASN A 12 0.06 16.62 4.34
C ASN A 12 1.26 15.91 3.72
N ASN A 13 1.33 15.94 2.38
CA ASN A 13 2.42 15.51 1.51
C ASN A 13 2.62 14.02 1.16
N ARG A 14 1.63 13.13 1.42
CA ARG A 14 1.70 11.69 1.08
C ARG A 14 1.95 11.34 -0.40
N LYS A 15 1.67 12.25 -1.34
CA LYS A 15 1.75 11.94 -2.78
C LYS A 15 3.20 11.84 -3.31
N LYS A 16 4.16 12.52 -2.68
CA LYS A 16 5.58 12.43 -3.09
C LYS A 16 6.30 11.23 -2.50
N ASP A 17 5.90 10.81 -1.29
CA ASP A 17 6.55 9.72 -0.56
C ASP A 17 6.16 8.32 -1.07
N LEU A 18 5.06 8.20 -1.82
CA LEU A 18 4.57 6.94 -2.39
C LEU A 18 5.04 6.70 -3.83
N TYR A 19 5.97 7.51 -4.35
CA TYR A 19 6.49 7.33 -5.70
C TYR A 19 7.34 6.05 -5.80
N LYS A 20 6.92 5.15 -6.69
CA LYS A 20 7.49 3.83 -6.97
C LYS A 20 7.63 2.93 -5.74
N THR A 21 6.71 3.05 -4.78
CA THR A 21 6.73 2.20 -3.56
C THR A 21 5.91 0.93 -3.68
N GLU A 22 5.20 0.77 -4.81
CA GLU A 22 4.42 -0.42 -5.16
C GLU A 22 4.66 -0.75 -6.64
N LEU A 23 4.56 -2.02 -7.02
CA LEU A 23 4.75 -2.48 -8.39
C LEU A 23 3.57 -2.07 -9.29
N CYS A 24 3.88 -1.80 -10.55
CA CYS A 24 2.89 -1.45 -11.55
C CYS A 24 2.23 -2.71 -12.09
N ARG A 25 0.97 -2.93 -11.70
CA ARG A 25 0.19 -4.09 -12.13
C ARG A 25 0.12 -4.26 -13.65
N ASN A 26 -0.10 -3.18 -14.41
CA ASN A 26 -0.15 -3.26 -15.87
C ASN A 26 1.18 -3.74 -16.46
N TRP A 27 2.30 -3.25 -15.93
CA TRP A 27 3.62 -3.67 -16.37
C TRP A 27 3.87 -5.14 -16.00
N GLU A 28 3.53 -5.57 -14.78
CA GLU A 28 3.70 -6.97 -14.36
C GLU A 28 2.83 -7.94 -15.19
N GLU A 29 1.58 -7.59 -15.44
CA GLU A 29 0.63 -8.49 -16.13
C GLU A 29 0.83 -8.50 -17.65
N ARG A 30 1.22 -7.36 -18.25
CA ARG A 30 1.25 -7.20 -19.73
C ARG A 30 2.64 -6.93 -20.30
N GLY A 31 3.63 -6.63 -19.47
CA GLY A 31 4.94 -6.15 -19.91
C GLY A 31 4.93 -4.71 -20.46
N GLU A 32 3.79 -4.02 -20.43
CA GLU A 32 3.63 -2.67 -20.95
C GLU A 32 2.80 -1.78 -20.01
N CYS A 33 3.16 -0.51 -19.95
CA CYS A 33 2.44 0.49 -19.17
C CYS A 33 2.22 1.75 -19.98
N ARG A 34 0.96 2.19 -20.12
CA ARG A 34 0.60 3.43 -20.86
C ARG A 34 1.28 4.70 -20.34
N TYR A 35 1.75 4.68 -19.09
CA TYR A 35 2.40 5.82 -18.44
C TYR A 35 3.91 5.85 -18.65
N GLN A 36 4.50 4.75 -19.14
CA GLN A 36 5.94 4.66 -19.43
C GLN A 36 6.77 5.17 -18.24
N GLU A 37 7.78 6.00 -18.48
CA GLU A 37 8.65 6.56 -17.44
C GLU A 37 7.93 7.47 -16.44
N LYS A 38 6.75 7.99 -16.79
CA LYS A 38 5.92 8.82 -15.90
C LYS A 38 5.05 7.99 -14.95
N CYS A 39 5.15 6.67 -15.00
CA CYS A 39 4.44 5.79 -14.08
C CYS A 39 4.86 6.08 -12.64
N GLN A 40 3.88 6.22 -11.75
CA GLN A 40 4.11 6.43 -10.31
C GLN A 40 4.38 5.12 -9.56
N PHE A 41 4.21 3.98 -10.23
CA PHE A 41 4.48 2.65 -9.71
C PHE A 41 5.76 2.09 -10.35
N ALA A 42 6.40 1.14 -9.68
CA ALA A 42 7.64 0.53 -10.15
C ALA A 42 7.39 -0.50 -11.27
N HIS A 43 8.13 -0.42 -12.37
CA HIS A 43 8.13 -1.41 -13.47
C HIS A 43 9.05 -2.61 -13.18
N GLY A 44 9.35 -2.88 -11.92
CA GLY A 44 10.16 -4.00 -11.47
C GLY A 44 10.87 -3.69 -10.17
N GLN A 45 11.53 -4.71 -9.61
CA GLN A 45 12.21 -4.60 -8.32
C GLN A 45 13.31 -3.51 -8.31
N HIS A 46 13.93 -3.26 -9.46
CA HIS A 46 14.98 -2.24 -9.61
C HIS A 46 14.46 -0.80 -9.46
N GLU A 47 13.17 -0.55 -9.71
CA GLU A 47 12.57 0.76 -9.49
C GLU A 47 11.81 0.86 -8.16
N LEU A 48 11.61 -0.26 -7.48
CA LEU A 48 10.81 -0.33 -6.26
C LEU A 48 11.56 0.31 -5.09
N ARG A 49 10.95 1.35 -4.53
CA ARG A 49 11.50 2.13 -3.42
C ARG A 49 10.96 1.63 -2.09
N HIS A 50 11.88 1.41 -1.15
CA HIS A 50 11.53 1.10 0.23
C HIS A 50 11.10 2.37 0.97
N ILE A 51 9.99 2.28 1.69
CA ILE A 51 9.55 3.32 2.62
C ILE A 51 9.72 2.85 4.06
N PRO A 52 10.26 3.71 4.95
CA PRO A 52 10.25 3.42 6.37
C PRO A 52 8.79 3.32 6.83
N ARG A 53 8.44 2.17 7.41
CA ARG A 53 7.11 1.93 7.98
C ARG A 53 7.09 2.38 9.43
N HIS A 54 5.90 2.72 9.91
CA HIS A 54 5.70 2.99 11.33
C HIS A 54 6.07 1.74 12.16
N PRO A 55 6.69 1.88 13.35
CA PRO A 55 7.09 0.74 14.19
C PRO A 55 5.97 -0.23 14.55
N LYS A 56 4.71 0.23 14.54
CA LYS A 56 3.51 -0.60 14.75
C LYS A 56 2.95 -1.27 13.48
N TYR A 57 3.67 -1.23 12.37
CA TYR A 57 3.24 -1.90 11.15
C TYR A 57 3.24 -3.42 11.37
N LYS A 58 2.11 -4.07 11.09
CA LYS A 58 1.92 -5.52 11.23
C LYS A 58 2.23 -6.06 12.63
N THR A 59 1.94 -5.28 13.68
CA THR A 59 2.09 -5.73 15.07
C THR A 59 0.76 -6.17 15.72
N GLU A 60 -0.38 -5.76 15.17
CA GLU A 60 -1.72 -6.07 15.70
C GLU A 60 -2.59 -6.73 14.62
N PHE A 61 -3.55 -7.57 15.03
CA PHE A 61 -4.45 -8.28 14.11
C PHE A 61 -5.50 -7.34 13.48
N CYS A 62 -5.74 -7.54 12.20
CA CYS A 62 -6.80 -6.88 11.46
C CYS A 62 -8.14 -7.48 11.85
N ARG A 63 -8.92 -6.77 12.65
CA ARG A 63 -10.24 -7.23 13.09
C ARG A 63 -11.12 -7.66 11.91
N THR A 64 -11.22 -6.84 10.86
CA THR A 64 -12.04 -7.13 9.68
C THR A 64 -11.62 -8.44 9.00
N TRP A 65 -10.31 -8.66 8.81
CA TRP A 65 -9.85 -9.91 8.21
C TRP A 65 -10.16 -11.12 9.10
N TYR A 66 -9.93 -11.03 10.40
CA TYR A 66 -10.18 -12.14 11.33
C TYR A 66 -11.66 -12.42 11.56
N THR A 67 -12.53 -11.41 11.43
CA THR A 67 -13.97 -11.55 11.60
C THR A 67 -14.67 -11.94 10.30
N ASP A 68 -14.33 -11.28 9.18
CA ASP A 68 -15.07 -11.37 7.92
C ASP A 68 -14.33 -12.22 6.86
N GLY A 69 -13.12 -12.71 7.16
CA GLY A 69 -12.27 -13.46 6.23
C GLY A 69 -11.75 -12.62 5.05
N SER A 70 -12.06 -11.32 5.02
CA SER A 70 -11.70 -10.41 3.93
C SER A 70 -11.41 -9.02 4.46
N CYS A 71 -10.50 -8.30 3.80
CA CYS A 71 -10.17 -6.93 4.17
C CYS A 71 -10.01 -6.09 2.89
N PRO A 72 -10.70 -4.95 2.77
CA PRO A 72 -10.69 -4.13 1.56
C PRO A 72 -9.30 -3.54 1.25
N TYR A 73 -8.41 -3.50 2.24
CA TYR A 73 -7.04 -3.03 2.07
C TYR A 73 -6.09 -4.12 1.57
N ALA A 74 -6.46 -5.40 1.67
CA ALA A 74 -5.65 -6.55 1.22
C ALA A 74 -4.18 -6.43 1.66
N GLY A 75 -3.23 -6.59 0.73
CA GLY A 75 -1.79 -6.45 0.98
C GLY A 75 -1.37 -5.06 1.49
N ARG A 76 -2.21 -4.03 1.33
CA ARG A 76 -1.94 -2.66 1.82
C ARG A 76 -2.39 -2.43 3.26
N CYS A 77 -3.04 -3.41 3.90
CA CYS A 77 -3.43 -3.28 5.29
C CYS A 77 -2.20 -3.17 6.21
N CYS A 78 -2.25 -2.25 7.16
CA CYS A 78 -1.18 -2.04 8.14
C CYS A 78 -1.21 -3.05 9.30
N PHE A 79 -2.23 -3.91 9.38
CA PHE A 79 -2.44 -4.90 10.43
C PHE A 79 -2.21 -6.32 9.90
N ILE A 80 -1.95 -7.27 10.79
CA ILE A 80 -1.77 -8.70 10.46
C ILE A 80 -3.12 -9.23 9.94
N HIS A 81 -3.12 -9.81 8.74
CA HIS A 81 -4.23 -10.57 8.19
C HIS A 81 -3.96 -12.04 8.52
#